data_AF-A0A3M8WM68-F1
#
_entry.id   AF-A0A3M8WM68-F1
#
_cell.length_a   1.000
_cell.length_b   1.000
_cell.length_c   1.000
_cell.angle_alpha   90.00
_cell.angle_beta   90.00
_cell.angle_gamma   90.00
#
_symmetry.space_group_name_H-M   'P 1'
#
loop_
_entity.id
_entity.type
_entity.pdbx_description
1 polymer ?
#
loop_
_entity_poly.entity_id
_entity_poly.type
_entity_poly.pdbx_seq_one_letter_code
_entity_poly.pdbx_strand_id
1 'polypeptide(L)'
;MTAATTPETRAASLFVTAFNLAYEHDPLMKIAVHFGSGSSQTITGQLDAWRMRFHPAEVSTLLAWLTRAVATDPESIITVTTTRDADGTSACGWAWCLATGAALDFKNAAPYFDDDVELRGAEYRNITLDGPLADTSPDGLSRMALTDEVKTIVTAHGEPPQPATGHRIVLRADGTITVHITAADVPAARKALEKIELEDFDVEHCTRHGHLIGHITLGEADSAELVSIDGIPADELSAENTD
;
A
#
# COMPACT_ATOMS: atom_id res chain seq x y z
N MET A 1 -17.74 13.06 -3.78
CA MET A 1 -17.62 11.75 -3.12
C MET A 1 -16.15 11.42 -3.05
N THR A 2 -15.55 11.39 -1.87
CA THR A 2 -14.19 10.88 -1.68
C THR A 2 -14.22 9.38 -1.95
N ALA A 3 -13.38 8.89 -2.86
CA ALA A 3 -13.23 7.46 -3.10
C ALA A 3 -12.88 6.76 -1.78
N ALA A 4 -13.47 5.59 -1.51
CA ALA A 4 -13.15 4.82 -0.32
C ALA A 4 -11.68 4.39 -0.40
N THR A 5 -10.89 4.76 0.61
CA THR A 5 -9.49 4.35 0.73
C THR A 5 -9.41 2.84 0.93
N THR A 6 -8.56 2.15 0.17
CA THR A 6 -8.35 0.72 0.36
C THR A 6 -7.54 0.46 1.64
N PRO A 7 -7.67 -0.73 2.27
CA PRO A 7 -6.85 -1.09 3.43
C PRO A 7 -5.34 -1.02 3.17
N GLU A 8 -4.89 -1.28 1.94
CA GLU A 8 -3.50 -1.21 1.50
C GLU A 8 -2.97 0.23 1.50
N THR A 9 -3.68 1.16 0.85
CA THR A 9 -3.31 2.59 0.86
C THR A 9 -3.30 3.13 2.30
N ARG A 10 -4.27 2.75 3.13
CA ARG A 10 -4.29 3.14 4.54
C ARG A 10 -3.14 2.55 5.33
N ALA A 11 -2.78 1.28 5.12
CA ALA A 11 -1.65 0.63 5.77
C ALA A 11 -0.32 1.31 5.44
N ALA A 12 -0.06 1.58 4.16
CA ALA A 12 1.14 2.29 3.71
C ALA A 12 1.22 3.70 4.32
N SER A 13 0.10 4.43 4.33
CA SER A 13 0.02 5.74 4.99
C SER A 13 0.31 5.67 6.49
N LEU A 14 -0.26 4.68 7.21
CA LEU A 14 -0.05 4.54 8.65
C LEU A 14 1.41 4.26 8.98
N PHE A 15 2.07 3.39 8.20
CA PHE A 15 3.49 3.10 8.34
C PHE A 15 4.33 4.39 8.20
N VAL A 16 4.07 5.15 7.14
CA VAL A 16 4.78 6.41 6.83
C VAL A 16 4.56 7.46 7.91
N THR A 17 3.32 7.67 8.34
CA THR A 17 3.00 8.67 9.36
C THR A 17 3.59 8.28 10.71
N ALA A 18 3.47 7.02 11.13
CA ALA A 18 4.04 6.54 12.39
C ALA A 18 5.57 6.67 12.40
N PHE A 19 6.24 6.29 11.30
CA PHE A 19 7.67 6.52 11.13
C PHE A 19 8.03 8.01 11.28
N ASN A 20 7.34 8.89 10.55
CA ASN A 20 7.68 10.32 10.52
C ASN A 20 7.44 11.03 11.86
N LEU A 21 6.42 10.63 12.61
CA LEU A 21 6.12 11.21 13.92
C LEU A 21 7.13 10.79 15.00
N ALA A 22 7.68 9.58 14.90
CA ALA A 22 8.60 9.03 15.89
C ALA A 22 10.08 9.17 15.52
N TYR A 23 10.40 9.57 14.29
CA TYR A 23 11.79 9.66 13.83
C TYR A 23 12.54 10.81 14.51
N GLU A 24 13.50 10.47 15.38
CA GLU A 24 14.32 11.44 16.13
C GLU A 24 15.84 11.33 15.84
N HIS A 25 16.25 10.81 14.67
CA HIS A 25 17.67 10.48 14.36
C HIS A 25 18.31 9.48 15.34
N ASP A 26 17.48 8.63 15.94
CA ASP A 26 17.93 7.59 16.85
C ASP A 26 18.58 6.42 16.11
N PRO A 27 19.62 5.78 16.68
CA PRO A 27 20.35 4.68 16.05
C PRO A 27 19.46 3.46 15.75
N LEU A 28 18.44 3.21 16.56
CA LEU A 28 17.53 2.08 16.41
C LEU A 28 16.07 2.54 16.46
N MET A 29 15.25 1.92 15.62
CA MET A 29 13.80 2.08 15.62
C MET A 29 13.11 0.72 15.48
N LYS A 30 12.09 0.45 16.28
CA LYS A 30 11.21 -0.70 16.11
C LYS A 30 9.83 -0.21 15.74
N ILE A 31 9.20 -0.84 14.76
CA ILE A 31 7.79 -0.61 14.42
C ILE A 31 7.07 -1.95 14.56
N ALA A 32 5.99 -1.96 15.34
CA ALA A 32 5.21 -3.18 15.58
C ALA A 32 3.72 -2.96 15.42
N VAL A 33 3.04 -4.00 14.96
CA VAL A 33 1.57 -4.10 14.90
C VAL A 33 1.12 -5.17 15.87
N HIS A 34 0.13 -4.84 16.69
CA HIS A 34 -0.48 -5.74 17.66
C HIS A 34 -1.96 -5.90 17.33
N PHE A 35 -2.41 -7.13 17.16
CA PHE A 35 -3.82 -7.46 17.01
C PHE A 35 -4.49 -7.60 18.38
N GLY A 36 -5.79 -7.34 18.48
CA GLY A 36 -6.59 -7.57 19.69
C GLY A 36 -6.60 -9.04 20.12
N SER A 37 -6.30 -9.96 19.20
CA SER A 37 -6.10 -11.39 19.48
C SER A 37 -4.82 -11.71 20.27
N GLY A 38 -3.92 -10.74 20.45
CA GLY A 38 -2.61 -10.89 21.08
C GLY A 38 -1.47 -11.29 20.13
N SER A 39 -1.75 -11.48 18.83
CA SER A 39 -0.69 -11.68 17.82
C SER A 39 0.01 -10.37 17.50
N SER A 40 1.33 -10.39 17.31
CA SER A 40 2.09 -9.20 16.92
C SER A 40 3.17 -9.50 15.88
N GLN A 41 3.51 -8.47 15.10
CA GLN A 41 4.62 -8.46 14.15
C GLN A 41 5.45 -7.21 14.40
N THR A 42 6.77 -7.36 14.49
CA THR A 42 7.71 -6.26 14.71
C THR A 42 8.79 -6.29 13.63
N ILE A 43 9.27 -5.11 13.25
CA ILE A 43 10.46 -4.94 12.43
C ILE A 43 11.43 -4.02 13.15
N THR A 44 12.73 -4.20 12.89
CA THR A 44 13.77 -3.35 13.48
C THR A 44 14.55 -2.64 12.38
N GLY A 45 14.68 -1.33 12.54
CA GLY A 45 15.46 -0.45 11.68
C GLY A 45 16.72 0.02 12.38
N GLN A 46 17.74 0.29 11.58
CA GLN A 46 19.01 0.86 12.02
C GLN A 46 19.29 2.13 11.23
N LEU A 47 19.75 3.17 11.91
CA LEU A 47 20.17 4.41 11.27
C LEU A 47 21.54 4.20 10.59
N ASP A 48 21.58 4.38 9.27
CA ASP A 48 22.78 4.34 8.47
C ASP A 48 22.82 5.55 7.53
N ALA A 49 23.91 6.32 7.57
CA ALA A 49 24.08 7.53 6.77
C ALA A 49 22.86 8.48 6.76
N TRP A 50 22.28 8.74 7.96
CA TRP A 50 21.09 9.59 8.16
C TRP A 50 19.79 9.04 7.55
N ARG A 51 19.76 7.76 7.17
CA ARG A 51 18.57 7.05 6.69
C ARG A 51 18.30 5.87 7.59
N MET A 52 17.05 5.71 8.01
CA MET A 52 16.60 4.52 8.69
C MET A 52 16.47 3.38 7.67
N ARG A 53 17.28 2.34 7.86
CA ARG A 53 17.29 1.13 7.06
C ARG A 53 16.48 0.06 7.78
N PHE A 54 15.49 -0.50 7.11
CA PHE A 54 14.78 -1.70 7.52
C PHE A 54 15.07 -2.84 6.54
N HIS A 55 14.92 -4.09 6.96
CA HIS A 55 15.00 -5.21 6.03
C HIS A 55 13.79 -5.21 5.07
N PRO A 56 13.99 -5.17 3.74
CA PRO A 56 12.90 -5.03 2.77
C PRO A 56 11.75 -6.06 2.93
N ALA A 57 12.10 -7.34 3.12
CA ALA A 57 11.09 -8.40 3.31
C ALA A 57 10.27 -8.25 4.60
N GLU A 58 10.88 -7.69 5.65
CA GLU A 58 10.18 -7.44 6.92
C GLU A 58 9.19 -6.29 6.77
N VAL A 59 9.55 -5.23 6.06
CA VAL A 59 8.64 -4.11 5.74
C VAL A 59 7.44 -4.60 4.95
N SER A 60 7.66 -5.40 3.90
CA SER A 60 6.56 -5.98 3.11
C SER A 60 5.62 -6.84 3.97
N THR A 61 6.19 -7.65 4.87
CA THR A 61 5.41 -8.47 5.81
C THR A 61 4.61 -7.60 6.79
N LEU A 62 5.23 -6.57 7.37
CA LEU A 62 4.57 -5.64 8.29
C LEU A 62 3.43 -4.89 7.61
N LEU A 63 3.61 -4.44 6.36
CA LEU A 63 2.57 -3.77 5.59
C LEU A 63 1.39 -4.70 5.31
N ALA A 64 1.63 -5.97 4.99
CA ALA A 64 0.55 -6.97 4.87
C ALA A 64 -0.20 -7.19 6.19
N TRP A 65 0.51 -7.19 7.32
CA TRP A 65 -0.10 -7.25 8.66
C TRP A 65 -0.93 -6.00 8.96
N LEU A 66 -0.43 -4.80 8.66
CA LEU A 66 -1.18 -3.55 8.78
C LEU A 66 -2.45 -3.57 7.92
N THR A 67 -2.36 -4.01 6.67
CA THR A 67 -3.52 -4.14 5.77
C THR A 67 -4.58 -5.04 6.37
N ARG A 68 -4.18 -6.21 6.87
CA ARG A 68 -5.10 -7.13 7.54
C ARG A 68 -5.71 -6.50 8.79
N ALA A 69 -4.91 -5.84 9.62
CA ALA A 69 -5.35 -5.19 10.85
C ALA A 69 -6.40 -4.11 10.56
N VAL A 70 -6.09 -3.20 9.61
CA VAL A 70 -7.02 -2.16 9.14
C VAL A 70 -8.32 -2.74 8.61
N ALA A 71 -8.27 -3.87 7.89
CA ALA A 71 -9.44 -4.48 7.30
C ALA A 71 -10.32 -5.26 8.28
N THR A 72 -9.75 -5.82 9.36
CA THR A 72 -10.42 -6.87 10.14
C THR A 72 -10.39 -6.69 11.65
N ASP A 73 -9.56 -5.80 12.18
CA ASP A 73 -9.34 -5.66 13.62
C ASP A 73 -9.31 -4.19 14.06
N PRO A 74 -10.45 -3.62 14.48
CA PRO A 74 -10.50 -2.23 14.92
C PRO A 74 -9.76 -1.96 16.23
N GLU A 75 -9.45 -3.00 17.03
CA GLU A 75 -8.71 -2.86 18.29
C GLU A 75 -7.20 -2.93 18.11
N SER A 76 -6.74 -3.20 16.89
CA SER A 76 -5.32 -3.29 16.57
C SER A 76 -4.56 -1.97 16.82
N ILE A 77 -3.33 -2.12 17.30
CA ILE A 77 -2.44 -1.03 17.70
C ILE A 77 -1.18 -1.05 16.85
N ILE A 78 -0.72 0.12 16.40
CA ILE A 78 0.65 0.30 15.92
C ILE A 78 1.47 0.97 17.00
N THR A 79 2.68 0.45 17.20
CA THR A 79 3.65 1.02 18.14
C THR A 79 4.96 1.32 17.43
N VAL A 80 5.62 2.38 17.87
CA VAL A 80 7.00 2.70 17.49
C VAL A 80 7.81 2.84 18.76
N THR A 81 9.02 2.29 18.76
CA THR A 81 10.02 2.53 19.80
C THR A 81 11.29 3.03 19.14
N THR A 82 11.90 4.07 19.70
CA THR A 82 13.25 4.49 19.30
C THR A 82 14.20 4.39 20.48
N THR A 83 15.47 4.15 20.23
CA THR A 83 16.50 4.02 21.27
C THR A 83 17.59 5.04 21.00
N ARG A 84 17.80 5.99 21.92
CA ARG A 84 18.68 7.15 21.76
C ARG A 84 20.17 6.83 21.86
N ASP A 85 20.52 5.75 22.53
CA ASP A 85 21.89 5.31 22.74
C ASP A 85 22.10 3.86 22.28
N ALA A 86 23.34 3.53 21.94
CA ALA A 86 23.71 2.17 21.55
C ALA A 86 23.57 1.16 22.71
N ASP A 87 23.57 1.67 23.95
CA ASP A 87 23.50 0.89 25.17
C ASP A 87 22.05 0.54 25.58
N GLY A 88 21.03 1.09 24.90
CA GLY A 88 19.64 0.76 25.15
C GLY A 88 19.01 1.44 26.35
N THR A 89 19.73 2.35 27.01
CA THR A 89 19.36 2.93 28.31
C THR A 89 18.32 4.03 28.23
N SER A 90 18.07 4.62 27.04
CA SER A 90 16.98 5.58 26.85
C SER A 90 16.18 5.23 25.61
N ALA A 91 14.94 4.81 25.81
CA ALA A 91 13.99 4.52 24.74
C ALA A 91 12.75 5.41 24.83
N CYS A 92 12.21 5.81 23.69
CA CYS A 92 10.95 6.54 23.57
C CYS A 92 9.92 5.68 22.84
N GLY A 93 8.67 5.68 23.32
CA GLY A 93 7.58 4.86 22.82
C GLY A 93 6.37 5.67 22.39
N TRP A 94 5.75 5.27 21.28
CA TRP A 94 4.49 5.81 20.78
C TRP A 94 3.54 4.68 20.41
N ALA A 95 2.27 4.80 20.79
CA ALA A 95 1.24 3.81 20.48
C ALA A 95 -0.03 4.48 19.99
N TRP A 96 -0.62 3.94 18.92
CA TRP A 96 -1.86 4.45 18.33
C TRP A 96 -2.83 3.33 18.00
N CYS A 97 -4.12 3.59 18.20
CA CYS A 97 -5.19 2.72 17.72
C CYS A 97 -5.32 2.86 16.19
N LEU A 98 -5.27 1.75 15.44
CA LEU A 98 -5.30 1.79 13.98
C LEU A 98 -6.64 2.23 13.40
N ALA A 99 -7.75 1.87 14.05
CA ALA A 99 -9.09 2.25 13.59
C ALA A 99 -9.33 3.76 13.64
N THR A 100 -8.88 4.40 14.72
CA THR A 100 -9.14 5.82 14.97
C THR A 100 -7.96 6.71 14.64
N GLY A 101 -6.73 6.17 14.60
CA GLY A 101 -5.49 6.94 14.54
C GLY A 101 -5.15 7.67 15.85
N ALA A 102 -5.97 7.52 16.90
CA ALA A 102 -5.76 8.22 18.16
C ALA A 102 -4.57 7.64 18.92
N ALA A 103 -3.77 8.51 19.53
CA ALA A 103 -2.74 8.10 20.48
C ALA A 103 -3.38 7.45 21.71
N LEU A 104 -2.78 6.36 22.17
CA LEU A 104 -3.18 5.74 23.43
C LEU A 104 -2.69 6.58 24.61
N ASP A 105 -3.49 6.63 25.67
CA ASP A 105 -3.01 7.19 26.94
C ASP A 105 -2.01 6.26 27.63
N PHE A 106 -1.37 6.75 28.70
CA PHE A 106 -0.30 6.03 29.40
C PHE A 106 -0.73 4.62 29.82
N LYS A 107 -1.94 4.51 30.39
CA LYS A 107 -2.46 3.25 30.92
C LYS A 107 -2.66 2.21 29.81
N ASN A 108 -3.16 2.65 28.65
CA ASN A 108 -3.43 1.75 27.52
C ASN A 108 -2.19 1.49 26.67
N ALA A 109 -1.21 2.38 26.67
CA ALA A 109 0.06 2.22 25.95
C ALA A 109 1.05 1.31 26.70
N ALA A 110 1.15 1.43 28.03
CA ALA A 110 2.14 0.73 28.85
C ALA A 110 2.28 -0.78 28.59
N PRO A 111 1.20 -1.57 28.36
CA PRO A 111 1.34 -3.01 28.11
C PRO A 111 2.13 -3.39 26.85
N TYR A 112 2.37 -2.45 25.94
CA TYR A 112 3.09 -2.70 24.69
C TYR A 112 4.59 -2.36 24.76
N PHE A 113 5.07 -1.85 25.89
CA PHE A 113 6.45 -1.41 26.06
C PHE A 113 7.06 -1.99 27.33
N ASP A 114 8.38 -2.09 27.33
CA ASP A 114 9.15 -2.42 28.52
C ASP A 114 9.12 -1.25 29.52
N ASP A 115 9.35 -1.53 30.80
CA ASP A 115 9.24 -0.55 31.90
C ASP A 115 10.21 0.64 31.77
N ASP A 116 11.27 0.51 30.97
CA ASP A 116 12.30 1.50 30.71
C ASP A 116 12.02 2.42 29.50
N VAL A 117 10.89 2.23 28.81
CA VAL A 117 10.48 3.06 27.67
C VAL A 117 9.67 4.28 28.13
N GLU A 118 10.14 5.47 27.78
CA GLU A 118 9.42 6.73 27.99
C GLU A 118 8.26 6.88 26.99
N LEU A 119 7.01 6.90 27.47
CA LEU A 119 5.81 6.89 26.63
C LEU A 119 5.44 8.28 26.07
N ARG A 120 6.26 8.79 25.14
CA ARG A 120 6.10 10.08 24.47
C ARG A 120 4.73 10.24 23.80
N GLY A 121 4.21 9.23 23.12
CA GLY A 121 2.89 9.31 22.46
C GLY A 121 1.71 9.51 23.42
N ALA A 122 1.84 9.00 24.65
CA ALA A 122 0.80 9.09 25.68
C ALA A 122 0.79 10.43 26.42
N GLU A 123 1.95 11.10 26.49
CA GLU A 123 2.10 12.41 27.11
C GLU A 123 1.48 13.53 26.26
N TYR A 124 1.53 13.38 24.93
CA TYR A 124 1.10 14.40 23.97
C TYR A 124 -0.07 13.89 23.11
N ARG A 125 -1.30 14.03 23.62
CA ARG A 125 -2.55 13.60 22.94
C ARG A 125 -2.77 14.20 21.54
N ASN A 126 -2.01 15.21 21.14
CA ASN A 126 -2.06 15.85 19.83
C ASN A 126 -1.17 15.18 18.77
N ILE A 127 -0.41 14.13 19.11
CA ILE A 127 0.37 13.34 18.15
C ILE A 127 -0.48 12.17 17.67
N THR A 128 -1.27 12.36 16.62
CA THR A 128 -2.23 11.37 16.10
C THR A 128 -1.90 10.95 14.67
N LEU A 129 -2.42 9.79 14.26
CA LEU A 129 -2.36 9.26 12.89
C LEU A 129 -3.65 9.53 12.10
N ASP A 130 -4.62 10.25 12.67
CA ASP A 130 -5.96 10.49 12.11
C ASP A 130 -6.01 11.65 11.09
N GLY A 131 -4.85 12.15 10.69
CA GLY A 131 -4.71 13.20 9.68
C GLY A 131 -4.98 12.73 8.24
N PRO A 132 -4.77 13.62 7.25
CA PRO A 132 -4.78 13.25 5.84
C PRO A 132 -3.83 12.07 5.58
N LEU A 133 -4.19 11.22 4.63
CA LEU A 133 -3.30 10.14 4.20
C LEU A 133 -1.96 10.72 3.76
N ALA A 134 -0.88 10.09 4.22
CA ALA A 134 0.45 10.43 3.78
C ALA A 134 0.57 10.17 2.27
N ASP A 135 1.26 11.06 1.58
CA ASP A 135 1.61 10.85 0.18
C ASP A 135 2.70 9.78 0.09
N THR A 136 2.30 8.56 -0.29
CA THR A 136 3.19 7.41 -0.45
C THR A 136 3.77 7.30 -1.85
N SER A 137 3.58 8.30 -2.71
CA SER A 137 4.21 8.35 -4.03
C SER A 137 5.73 8.55 -3.92
N PRO A 138 6.50 8.28 -4.99
CA PRO A 138 7.94 8.53 -4.99
C PRO A 138 8.29 9.98 -4.61
N ASP A 139 7.49 10.95 -5.05
CA ASP A 139 7.67 12.37 -4.73
C ASP A 139 7.38 12.66 -3.26
N GLY A 140 6.27 12.15 -2.73
CA GLY A 140 5.90 12.30 -1.32
C GLY A 140 6.94 11.70 -0.37
N LEU A 141 7.54 10.56 -0.75
CA LEU A 141 8.55 9.87 0.05
C LEU A 141 9.98 10.39 -0.16
N SER A 142 10.22 11.24 -1.18
CA SER A 142 11.56 11.67 -1.58
C SER A 142 12.40 12.25 -0.44
N ARG A 143 11.75 13.03 0.44
CA ARG A 143 12.38 13.71 1.60
C ARG A 143 12.45 12.87 2.87
N MET A 144 11.84 11.68 2.88
CA MET A 144 11.83 10.85 4.07
C MET A 144 13.20 10.22 4.30
N ALA A 145 13.57 10.12 5.57
CA ALA A 145 14.78 9.44 6.03
C ALA A 145 14.64 7.90 5.99
N LEU A 146 14.03 7.36 4.93
CA LEU A 146 13.98 5.93 4.63
C LEU A 146 14.97 5.61 3.50
N THR A 147 15.44 4.38 3.43
CA THR A 147 16.20 3.91 2.26
C THR A 147 15.30 3.78 1.03
N ASP A 148 15.89 3.85 -0.16
CA ASP A 148 15.13 3.85 -1.42
C ASP A 148 14.42 2.51 -1.68
N GLU A 149 14.98 1.40 -1.17
CA GLU A 149 14.35 0.07 -1.17
C GLU A 149 13.05 0.07 -0.36
N VAL A 150 13.06 0.67 0.84
CA VAL A 150 11.87 0.76 1.70
C VAL A 150 10.83 1.68 1.07
N LYS A 151 11.25 2.82 0.50
CA LYS A 151 10.35 3.73 -0.22
C LYS A 151 9.64 3.02 -1.37
N THR A 152 10.38 2.24 -2.16
CA THR A 152 9.83 1.45 -3.28
C THR A 152 8.75 0.47 -2.80
N ILE A 153 9.00 -0.24 -1.71
CA ILE A 153 8.03 -1.18 -1.13
C ILE A 153 6.78 -0.46 -0.63
N VAL A 154 6.95 0.65 0.10
CA VAL A 154 5.82 1.44 0.62
C VAL A 154 4.98 2.00 -0.52
N THR A 155 5.62 2.55 -1.56
CA THR A 155 4.93 3.03 -2.76
C THR A 155 4.14 1.91 -3.42
N ALA A 156 4.80 0.78 -3.73
CA ALA A 156 4.16 -0.35 -4.40
C ALA A 156 2.97 -0.92 -3.59
N HIS A 157 3.08 -0.96 -2.27
CA HIS A 157 2.00 -1.43 -1.39
C HIS A 157 0.83 -0.45 -1.31
N GLY A 158 1.10 0.86 -1.34
CA GLY A 158 0.07 1.90 -1.26
C GLY A 158 -0.72 2.09 -2.55
N GLU A 159 -0.23 1.57 -3.67
CA GLU A 159 -0.94 1.59 -4.94
C GLU A 159 -2.23 0.73 -4.86
N PRO A 160 -3.31 1.12 -5.56
CA PRO A 160 -4.48 0.27 -5.68
C PRO A 160 -4.09 -1.10 -6.21
N PRO A 161 -4.71 -2.19 -5.74
CA PRO A 161 -4.44 -3.52 -6.26
C PRO A 161 -4.60 -3.50 -7.78
N GLN A 162 -3.56 -3.96 -8.50
CA GLN A 162 -3.69 -4.15 -9.93
C GLN A 162 -4.74 -5.25 -10.19
N PRO A 163 -5.52 -5.14 -11.27
CA PRO A 163 -6.49 -6.16 -11.60
C PRO A 163 -5.78 -7.51 -11.75
N ALA A 164 -6.22 -8.53 -10.98
CA ALA A 164 -5.56 -9.84 -10.88
C ALA A 164 -5.26 -10.52 -12.23
N THR A 165 -4.16 -11.26 -12.33
CA THR A 165 -3.82 -12.05 -13.54
C THR A 165 -4.94 -13.05 -13.85
N GLY A 166 -5.54 -12.95 -15.04
CA GLY A 166 -6.70 -13.76 -15.46
C GLY A 166 -7.84 -13.00 -16.13
N HIS A 167 -7.77 -11.66 -16.16
CA HIS A 167 -8.73 -10.84 -16.92
C HIS A 167 -8.59 -11.08 -18.42
N ARG A 168 -9.71 -11.43 -19.07
CA ARG A 168 -9.75 -11.66 -20.52
C ARG A 168 -10.09 -10.36 -21.23
N ILE A 169 -9.19 -9.95 -22.12
CA ILE A 169 -9.42 -8.87 -23.08
C ILE A 169 -9.90 -9.53 -24.37
N VAL A 170 -11.15 -9.30 -24.75
CA VAL A 170 -11.67 -9.73 -26.06
C VAL A 170 -11.69 -8.51 -26.97
N LEU A 171 -10.81 -8.52 -27.99
CA LEU A 171 -10.88 -7.62 -29.13
C LEU A 171 -11.92 -8.17 -30.11
N ARG A 172 -12.93 -7.35 -30.44
CA ARG A 172 -13.89 -7.65 -31.50
C ARG A 172 -13.42 -7.05 -32.81
N ALA A 173 -13.78 -7.70 -33.93
CA ALA A 173 -13.42 -7.22 -35.27
C ALA A 173 -13.97 -5.81 -35.62
N ASP A 174 -14.97 -5.32 -34.87
CA ASP A 174 -15.52 -3.97 -35.01
C ASP A 174 -14.72 -2.88 -34.26
N GLY A 175 -13.59 -3.24 -33.65
CA GLY A 175 -12.74 -2.33 -32.89
C GLY A 175 -13.18 -2.11 -31.44
N THR A 176 -14.23 -2.79 -30.97
CA THR A 176 -14.64 -2.73 -29.57
C THR A 176 -13.88 -3.73 -28.69
N ILE A 177 -13.43 -3.29 -27.51
CA ILE A 177 -12.73 -4.16 -26.54
C ILE A 177 -13.63 -4.45 -25.33
N THR A 178 -13.98 -5.72 -25.16
CA THR A 178 -14.70 -6.17 -23.96
C THR A 178 -13.70 -6.68 -22.94
N VAL A 179 -13.63 -6.00 -21.79
CA VAL A 179 -12.82 -6.46 -20.66
C VAL A 179 -13.71 -7.26 -19.72
N HIS A 180 -13.39 -8.54 -19.54
CA HIS A 180 -14.03 -9.38 -18.53
C HIS A 180 -13.20 -9.36 -17.25
N ILE A 181 -13.61 -8.50 -16.33
CA ILE A 181 -13.05 -8.40 -14.97
C ILE A 181 -14.11 -8.78 -13.94
N THR A 182 -13.66 -9.26 -12.78
CA THR A 182 -14.59 -9.48 -11.67
C THR A 182 -15.18 -8.14 -11.22
N ALA A 183 -16.42 -8.14 -10.74
CA ALA A 183 -17.08 -6.91 -10.29
C ALA A 183 -16.30 -6.18 -9.17
N ALA A 184 -15.55 -6.93 -8.36
CA ALA A 184 -14.70 -6.38 -7.31
C ALA A 184 -13.50 -5.58 -7.86
N ASP A 185 -13.01 -5.92 -9.06
CA ASP A 185 -11.82 -5.33 -9.66
C ASP A 185 -12.11 -4.15 -10.59
N VAL A 186 -13.39 -3.82 -10.83
CA VAL A 186 -13.81 -2.70 -11.70
C VAL A 186 -13.19 -1.36 -11.30
N PRO A 187 -13.17 -0.97 -10.01
CA PRO A 187 -12.54 0.29 -9.61
C PRO A 187 -11.03 0.33 -9.88
N ALA A 188 -10.34 -0.79 -9.66
CA ALA A 188 -8.90 -0.91 -9.90
C ALA A 188 -8.56 -0.83 -11.39
N ALA A 189 -9.28 -1.57 -12.23
CA ALA A 189 -9.09 -1.55 -13.69
C ALA A 189 -9.36 -0.16 -14.27
N ARG A 190 -10.39 0.55 -13.79
CA ARG A 190 -10.67 1.93 -14.18
C ARG A 190 -9.52 2.88 -13.83
N LYS A 191 -8.99 2.79 -12.60
CA LYS A 191 -7.88 3.65 -12.17
C LYS A 191 -6.58 3.35 -12.94
N ALA A 192 -6.33 2.10 -13.30
CA ALA A 192 -5.22 1.72 -14.16
C ALA A 192 -5.36 2.32 -15.57
N LEU A 193 -6.58 2.30 -16.12
CA LEU A 193 -6.92 2.94 -17.39
C LEU A 193 -6.75 4.46 -17.38
N GLU A 194 -7.17 5.13 -16.31
CA GLU A 194 -7.06 6.59 -16.15
C GLU A 194 -5.60 7.08 -16.06
N LYS A 195 -4.66 6.21 -15.66
CA LYS A 195 -3.21 6.52 -15.67
C LYS A 195 -2.59 6.49 -17.07
N ILE A 196 -3.29 5.95 -18.07
CA ILE A 196 -2.84 5.93 -19.46
C ILE A 196 -3.22 7.28 -20.07
N GLU A 197 -2.35 8.28 -19.90
CA GLU A 197 -2.46 9.53 -20.65
C GLU A 197 -2.18 9.26 -22.14
N LEU A 198 -3.25 9.20 -22.95
CA LEU A 198 -3.17 9.22 -24.41
C LEU A 198 -3.96 10.44 -24.91
N GLU A 199 -3.34 11.25 -25.78
CA GLU A 199 -3.85 12.53 -26.28
C GLU A 199 -5.22 12.44 -27.00
N ASP A 200 -5.70 11.23 -27.32
CA ASP A 200 -6.98 10.99 -28.00
C ASP A 200 -8.02 10.22 -27.15
N PHE A 201 -7.77 10.02 -25.84
CA PHE A 201 -8.61 9.18 -24.98
C PHE A 201 -9.49 9.99 -24.00
N ASP A 202 -10.75 10.24 -24.37
CA ASP A 202 -11.74 10.88 -23.50
C ASP A 202 -12.51 9.83 -22.66
N VAL A 203 -12.08 9.68 -21.39
CA VAL A 203 -12.67 8.75 -20.40
C VAL A 203 -14.15 9.07 -20.11
N GLU A 204 -14.60 10.33 -20.21
CA GLU A 204 -16.00 10.69 -20.01
C GLU A 204 -16.88 10.22 -21.18
N HIS A 205 -16.33 10.13 -22.39
CA HIS A 205 -17.05 9.63 -23.56
C HIS A 205 -17.27 8.11 -23.50
N CYS A 206 -16.27 7.37 -23.00
CA CYS A 206 -16.28 5.91 -22.90
C CYS A 206 -17.05 5.36 -21.68
N THR A 207 -17.63 6.21 -20.82
CA THR A 207 -18.34 5.79 -19.60
C THR A 207 -19.85 6.05 -19.65
N ARG A 208 -20.37 6.58 -20.77
CA ARG A 208 -21.82 6.60 -21.04
C ARG A 208 -22.35 5.18 -21.17
N HIS A 209 -23.51 4.91 -20.59
CA HIS A 209 -24.22 3.62 -20.75
C HIS A 209 -24.31 3.25 -22.24
N GLY A 210 -23.54 2.25 -22.65
CA GLY A 210 -23.57 1.70 -24.02
C GLY A 210 -22.31 1.88 -24.86
N HIS A 211 -21.26 2.58 -24.39
CA HIS A 211 -19.98 2.68 -25.11
C HIS A 211 -18.82 2.06 -24.33
N LEU A 212 -17.99 1.32 -25.07
CA LEU A 212 -16.95 0.39 -24.61
C LEU A 212 -15.58 1.06 -24.60
N ILE A 213 -14.69 0.57 -23.72
CA ILE A 213 -13.33 1.06 -23.49
C ILE A 213 -12.43 0.73 -24.68
N GLY A 214 -11.66 1.71 -25.15
CA GLY A 214 -10.62 1.56 -26.17
C GLY A 214 -9.29 1.06 -25.58
N HIS A 215 -8.58 0.28 -26.41
CA HIS A 215 -7.20 -0.18 -26.37
C HIS A 215 -6.43 -0.20 -25.02
N ILE A 216 -6.13 -1.40 -24.51
CA ILE A 216 -4.98 -1.61 -23.61
C ILE A 216 -4.12 -2.75 -24.15
N THR A 217 -2.88 -2.44 -24.48
CA THR A 217 -1.79 -3.40 -24.56
C THR A 217 -1.08 -3.41 -23.21
N LEU A 218 -1.17 -4.51 -22.45
CA LEU A 218 -0.31 -4.73 -21.28
C LEU A 218 0.54 -5.97 -21.56
N GLY A 219 1.82 -5.75 -21.79
CA GLY A 219 2.85 -6.75 -21.63
C GLY A 219 3.97 -6.18 -20.75
N GLU A 220 4.60 -7.03 -19.95
CA GLU A 220 6.00 -7.33 -20.26
C GLU A 220 5.98 -8.54 -21.21
N ALA A 221 6.83 -8.51 -22.23
CA ALA A 221 6.60 -9.09 -23.57
C ALA A 221 6.40 -10.61 -23.71
N ASP A 222 6.36 -11.40 -22.63
CA ASP A 222 6.54 -12.86 -22.74
C ASP A 222 5.36 -13.73 -22.24
N SER A 223 4.23 -13.17 -21.82
CA SER A 223 3.12 -14.02 -21.31
C SER A 223 1.68 -13.52 -21.51
N ALA A 224 1.46 -12.48 -22.31
CA ALA A 224 0.10 -12.15 -22.74
C ALA A 224 -0.32 -13.08 -23.89
N GLU A 225 -1.05 -14.15 -23.59
CA GLU A 225 -1.56 -15.08 -24.61
C GLU A 225 -2.93 -14.61 -25.10
N LEU A 226 -3.03 -14.30 -26.40
CA LEU A 226 -4.31 -14.13 -27.08
C LEU A 226 -5.03 -15.48 -27.03
N VAL A 227 -6.23 -15.55 -26.44
CA VAL A 227 -6.96 -16.81 -26.28
C VAL A 227 -8.00 -17.01 -27.39
N SER A 228 -8.66 -15.94 -27.83
CA SER A 228 -9.61 -15.99 -28.95
C SER A 228 -9.96 -14.61 -29.50
N ILE A 229 -10.39 -14.56 -30.76
CA ILE A 229 -11.04 -13.42 -31.40
C ILE A 229 -12.43 -13.86 -31.84
N ASP A 230 -13.49 -13.16 -31.42
CA ASP A 230 -14.89 -13.44 -31.81
C ASP A 230 -15.33 -14.91 -31.63
N GLY A 231 -14.81 -15.58 -30.60
CA GLY A 231 -15.12 -16.98 -30.30
C GLY A 231 -14.29 -18.01 -31.06
N ILE A 232 -13.34 -17.56 -31.91
CA ILE A 232 -12.37 -18.39 -32.62
C ILE A 232 -11.09 -18.49 -31.76
N PRO A 233 -10.68 -19.69 -31.31
CA PRO A 233 -9.44 -19.90 -30.59
C PRO A 233 -8.21 -19.33 -31.32
N ALA A 234 -7.25 -18.77 -30.60
CA ALA A 234 -6.12 -18.08 -31.21
C ALA A 234 -5.17 -18.99 -32.02
N ASP A 235 -5.12 -20.27 -31.69
CA ASP A 235 -4.43 -21.30 -32.45
C ASP A 235 -5.08 -21.59 -33.81
N GLU A 236 -6.40 -21.38 -33.93
CA GLU A 236 -7.14 -21.50 -35.20
C GLU A 236 -6.97 -20.28 -36.12
N LEU A 237 -6.47 -19.14 -35.62
CA LEU A 237 -6.23 -17.93 -36.41
C LEU A 237 -4.97 -18.00 -37.29
N SER A 238 -4.11 -19.01 -37.08
CA SER A 238 -2.82 -19.15 -37.77
C SER A 238 -2.87 -20.05 -39.02
N ALA A 239 -4.04 -20.61 -39.35
CA ALA A 239 -4.17 -21.65 -40.37
C ALA A 239 -4.64 -21.17 -41.76
N GLU A 240 -5.02 -19.91 -41.97
CA GLU A 240 -5.54 -19.46 -43.27
C GLU A 240 -4.87 -18.18 -43.80
N ASN A 241 -4.31 -18.34 -45.02
CA ASN A 241 -3.84 -17.34 -45.99
C ASN A 241 -2.32 -17.18 -46.15
N THR A 242 -1.66 -18.27 -46.57
CA THR A 242 -0.62 -18.16 -47.61
C THR A 242 -1.19 -18.73 -48.90
N ASP A 243 -1.77 -17.87 -49.72
CA ASP A 243 -1.70 -17.97 -51.18
C ASP A 243 -0.40 -17.31 -51.66
#